data_AF-A0A699L4M5-F1
#
_entry.id   AF-A0A699L4M5-F1
#
_cell.length_a   1.000
_cell.length_b   1.000
_cell.length_c   1.000
_cell.angle_alpha   90.00
_cell.angle_beta   90.00
_cell.angle_gamma   90.00
#
_symmetry.space_group_name_H-M   'P 1'
#
loop_
_entity.id
_entity.type
_entity.pdbx_description
1 polymer ?
#
loop_
_entity_poly.entity_id
_entity_poly.type
_entity_poly.pdbx_seq_one_letter_code
_entity_poly.pdbx_strand_id
1 'polypeptide(L)'
;MSNFFLIKVTGGPIILSQIENEYGAESHAFGAAGHAYLTWAAKMAVGLNTGVPWVMCKQDDAPDPIINTCNGFYCDYFSPNNKETKPTMWTEAWTGW
;
A
#
# COMPACT_ATOMS: atom_id res chain seq x y z
N MET A 1 -6.11 -0.63 32.89
CA MET A 1 -5.70 -0.99 31.51
C MET A 1 -4.86 0.15 30.98
N SER A 2 -3.57 -0.09 30.72
CA SER A 2 -2.73 0.90 30.05
C SER A 2 -3.18 0.96 28.59
N ASN A 3 -3.72 2.10 28.14
CA ASN A 3 -4.02 2.32 26.73
C ASN A 3 -2.70 2.42 25.96
N PHE A 4 -2.31 1.35 25.29
CA PHE A 4 -1.19 1.40 24.36
C PHE A 4 -1.66 2.02 23.05
N PHE A 5 -1.28 3.28 22.86
CA PHE A 5 -1.48 3.97 21.59
C PHE A 5 -0.42 3.48 20.59
N LEU A 6 -0.85 2.74 19.56
CA LEU A 6 0.04 2.17 18.55
C LEU A 6 0.08 3.01 17.27
N ILE A 7 -1.04 3.61 16.90
CA ILE A 7 -1.17 4.40 15.67
C ILE A 7 -0.86 5.87 15.92
N LYS A 8 -0.19 6.53 14.96
CA LYS A 8 0.26 7.92 15.08
C LYS A 8 -0.84 8.91 15.47
N VAL A 9 -2.04 8.78 14.90
CA VAL A 9 -3.20 9.61 15.26
C VAL A 9 -3.56 9.50 16.74
N THR A 10 -3.28 8.35 17.37
CA THR A 10 -3.54 8.12 18.79
C THR A 10 -2.32 8.39 19.68
N GLY A 11 -1.18 8.82 19.13
CA GLY A 11 0.06 9.09 19.87
C GLY A 11 1.12 7.99 19.75
N GLY A 12 0.87 6.93 18.97
CA GLY A 12 1.84 5.86 18.72
C GLY A 12 2.83 6.13 17.59
N PRO A 13 3.73 5.19 17.29
CA PRO A 13 4.75 5.36 16.25
C PRO A 13 4.33 4.92 14.84
N ILE A 14 3.23 4.16 14.67
CA ILE A 14 2.84 3.63 13.36
C ILE A 14 2.28 4.75 12.49
N ILE A 15 2.95 5.03 11.36
CA ILE A 15 2.62 6.13 10.45
C ILE A 15 2.00 5.67 9.12
N LEU A 16 2.02 4.39 8.81
CA LEU A 16 1.44 3.79 7.60
C LEU A 16 1.16 2.31 7.84
N SER A 17 0.32 1.72 6.99
CA SER A 17 0.07 0.28 6.98
C SER A 17 0.01 -0.23 5.55
N GLN A 18 0.48 -1.46 5.32
CA GLN A 18 0.39 -2.10 4.01
C GLN A 18 -0.69 -3.16 4.03
N ILE A 19 -1.51 -3.20 2.97
CA ILE A 19 -2.43 -4.29 2.71
C ILE A 19 -1.95 -5.04 1.46
N GLU A 20 -1.99 -6.37 1.49
CA GLU A 20 -1.40 -7.23 0.46
C GLU A 20 0.12 -7.04 0.25
N ASN A 21 0.72 -7.89 -0.58
CA ASN A 21 2.15 -7.77 -0.90
C ASN A 21 2.46 -8.23 -2.32
N GLU A 22 2.91 -7.28 -3.15
CA GLU A 22 3.29 -7.49 -4.55
C GLU A 22 2.22 -8.14 -5.44
N TYR A 23 0.95 -8.08 -5.04
CA TYR A 23 -0.17 -8.78 -5.68
C TYR A 23 -0.49 -8.33 -7.11
N GLY A 24 0.17 -7.31 -7.65
CA GLY A 24 -0.13 -6.80 -9.00
C GLY A 24 0.00 -7.87 -10.07
N ALA A 25 1.06 -8.68 -10.02
CA ALA A 25 1.29 -9.73 -10.99
C ALA A 25 0.20 -10.83 -10.92
N GLU A 26 -0.20 -11.20 -9.71
CA GLU A 26 -1.25 -12.18 -9.41
C GLU A 26 -2.61 -11.65 -9.84
N SER A 27 -2.93 -10.39 -9.53
CA SER A 27 -4.15 -9.70 -9.96
C SER A 27 -4.31 -9.80 -11.47
N HIS A 28 -3.23 -9.52 -12.23
CA HIS A 28 -3.22 -9.66 -13.68
C HIS A 28 -3.41 -11.11 -14.13
N ALA A 29 -2.74 -12.08 -13.49
CA ALA A 29 -2.85 -13.50 -13.82
C ALA A 29 -4.27 -14.05 -13.58
N PHE A 30 -4.94 -13.61 -12.51
CA PHE A 30 -6.31 -14.01 -12.18
C PHE A 30 -7.39 -13.15 -12.87
N GLY A 31 -7.00 -12.12 -13.61
CA GLY A 31 -7.90 -11.25 -14.38
C GLY A 31 -8.99 -10.63 -13.50
N ALA A 32 -10.26 -10.77 -13.91
CA ALA A 32 -11.39 -10.15 -13.23
C ALA A 32 -11.53 -10.58 -11.76
N ALA A 33 -11.20 -11.82 -11.42
CA ALA A 33 -11.26 -12.31 -10.04
C ALA A 33 -10.16 -11.68 -9.18
N GLY A 34 -8.95 -11.55 -9.73
CA GLY A 34 -7.82 -10.88 -9.07
C GLY A 34 -8.11 -9.41 -8.81
N HIS A 35 -8.63 -8.69 -9.81
CA HIS A 35 -9.00 -7.29 -9.66
C HIS A 35 -10.18 -7.08 -8.68
N ALA A 36 -11.15 -8.02 -8.64
CA ALA A 36 -12.22 -7.99 -7.64
C ALA A 36 -11.69 -8.19 -6.21
N TYR A 37 -10.76 -9.12 -6.03
CA TYR A 37 -10.09 -9.33 -4.74
C TYR A 37 -9.30 -8.09 -4.31
N LEU A 38 -8.49 -7.53 -5.21
CA LEU A 38 -7.71 -6.32 -4.99
C LEU A 38 -8.59 -5.17 -4.48
N THR A 39 -9.70 -4.92 -5.19
CA THR A 39 -10.64 -3.85 -4.85
C THR A 39 -11.29 -4.10 -3.48
N TRP A 40 -11.64 -5.34 -3.17
CA TRP A 40 -12.16 -5.73 -1.86
C TRP A 40 -11.13 -5.50 -0.75
N ALA A 41 -9.88 -5.91 -0.96
CA ALA A 41 -8.81 -5.80 0.03
C ALA A 41 -8.52 -4.32 0.36
N ALA A 42 -8.40 -3.48 -0.68
CA ALA A 42 -8.23 -2.03 -0.52
C ALA A 42 -9.40 -1.40 0.26
N LYS A 43 -10.64 -1.74 -0.11
CA LYS A 43 -11.84 -1.23 0.58
C LYS A 43 -11.91 -1.68 2.03
N MET A 44 -11.58 -2.94 2.31
CA MET A 44 -11.54 -3.49 3.66
C MET A 44 -10.51 -2.74 4.52
N ALA A 45 -9.28 -2.58 4.03
CA ALA A 45 -8.21 -1.89 4.74
C ALA A 45 -8.55 -0.44 5.09
N VAL A 46 -9.06 0.32 4.11
CA VAL A 46 -9.52 1.71 4.33
C VAL A 46 -10.67 1.75 5.34
N GLY A 47 -11.58 0.78 5.28
CA GLY A 47 -12.71 0.66 6.20
C GLY A 47 -12.33 0.41 7.68
N LEU A 48 -11.11 -0.05 7.96
CA LEU A 48 -10.59 -0.18 9.33
C LEU A 48 -10.33 1.18 10.00
N ASN A 49 -10.33 2.28 9.22
CA ASN A 49 -10.23 3.65 9.71
C ASN A 49 -9.08 3.86 10.73
N THR A 50 -7.89 3.36 10.38
CA THR A 50 -6.69 3.45 11.24
C THR A 50 -6.26 4.90 11.47
N GLY A 51 -6.65 5.83 10.60
CA GLY A 51 -6.25 7.24 10.66
C GLY A 51 -4.86 7.51 10.08
N VAL A 52 -4.18 6.50 9.55
CA VAL A 52 -2.91 6.64 8.82
C VAL A 52 -3.05 6.10 7.40
N PRO A 53 -2.21 6.54 6.44
CA PRO A 53 -2.29 6.07 5.06
C PRO A 53 -2.08 4.56 4.92
N TRP A 54 -2.70 4.00 3.90
CA TRP A 54 -2.48 2.64 3.44
C TRP A 54 -1.65 2.62 2.16
N VAL A 55 -0.78 1.62 2.03
CA VAL A 55 0.05 1.38 0.85
C VAL A 55 -0.19 0.00 0.26
N MET A 56 0.10 -0.16 -1.03
CA MET A 56 0.17 -1.44 -1.75
C MET A 56 1.42 -1.45 -2.62
N CYS A 57 2.36 -2.36 -2.38
CA CYS A 57 3.59 -2.48 -3.16
C CYS A 57 3.36 -3.26 -4.46
N LYS A 58 4.03 -2.82 -5.54
CA LYS A 58 3.89 -3.35 -6.92
C LYS A 58 2.43 -3.53 -7.37
N GLN A 59 1.60 -2.52 -7.10
CA GLN A 59 0.19 -2.53 -7.45
C GLN A 59 -0.18 -1.27 -8.24
N ASP A 60 0.01 -1.29 -9.56
CA ASP A 60 -0.15 -0.10 -10.41
C ASP A 60 -1.59 0.45 -10.42
N ASP A 61 -2.59 -0.42 -10.30
CA ASP A 61 -4.01 -0.07 -10.26
C ASP A 61 -4.57 0.04 -8.82
N ALA A 62 -3.73 0.29 -7.81
CA ALA A 62 -4.17 0.47 -6.42
C ALA A 62 -5.28 1.55 -6.31
N PRO A 63 -6.48 1.20 -5.81
CA PRO A 63 -7.60 2.14 -5.71
C PRO A 63 -7.33 3.29 -4.74
N ASP A 64 -7.87 4.48 -5.01
CA ASP A 64 -7.82 5.59 -4.03
C ASP A 64 -8.55 5.21 -2.73
N PRO A 65 -8.05 5.63 -1.55
CA PRO A 65 -6.88 6.50 -1.32
C PRO A 65 -5.56 5.75 -1.11
N ILE A 66 -5.44 4.48 -1.51
CA ILE A 66 -4.22 3.68 -1.31
C ILE A 66 -3.07 4.25 -2.15
N ILE A 67 -1.89 4.35 -1.55
CA ILE A 67 -0.66 4.76 -2.25
C ILE A 67 0.01 3.52 -2.83
N ASN A 68 0.19 3.46 -4.16
CA ASN A 68 1.01 2.41 -4.77
C ASN A 68 2.50 2.71 -4.59
N THR A 69 3.29 1.69 -4.32
CA THR A 69 4.72 1.82 -4.01
C THR A 69 5.58 0.88 -4.85
N CYS A 70 6.87 1.20 -4.94
CA CYS A 70 7.85 0.42 -5.69
C CYS A 70 8.72 -0.45 -4.78
N ASN A 71 9.14 -1.59 -5.31
CA ASN A 71 10.12 -2.51 -4.73
C ASN A 71 11.16 -2.85 -5.80
N GLY A 72 12.43 -2.95 -5.41
CA GLY A 72 13.50 -3.23 -6.36
C GLY A 72 14.89 -2.88 -5.82
N PHE A 73 15.93 -3.13 -6.63
CA PHE A 73 17.26 -2.53 -6.45
C PHE A 73 17.27 -1.04 -6.78
N TYR A 74 16.42 -0.64 -7.72
CA TYR A 74 16.25 0.74 -8.18
C TYR A 74 14.76 1.01 -8.37
N CYS A 75 14.32 2.19 -7.96
CA CYS A 75 12.95 2.69 -8.11
C CYS A 75 12.93 4.17 -8.55
N ASP A 76 14.04 4.68 -9.09
CA ASP A 76 14.18 6.06 -9.58
C ASP A 76 13.27 6.36 -10.80
N TYR A 77 12.89 5.33 -11.55
CA TYR A 77 11.92 5.42 -12.63
C TYR A 77 10.46 5.45 -12.15
N PHE A 78 10.20 5.08 -10.90
CA PHE A 78 8.83 4.86 -10.43
C PHE A 78 8.06 6.17 -10.26
N SER A 79 6.77 6.10 -10.54
CA SER A 79 5.82 7.18 -10.38
C SER A 79 4.51 6.59 -9.86
N PRO A 80 3.89 7.17 -8.81
CA PRO A 80 2.63 6.66 -8.32
C PRO A 80 1.53 6.83 -9.38
N ASN A 81 0.47 6.04 -9.26
CA ASN A 81 -0.63 5.99 -10.22
C ASN A 81 -1.49 7.28 -10.25
N ASN A 82 -1.30 8.15 -9.25
CA ASN A 82 -1.77 9.54 -9.26
C ASN A 82 -0.70 10.46 -8.65
N LYS A 83 0.05 11.18 -9.50
CA LYS A 83 1.13 12.08 -9.06
C LYS A 83 0.65 13.35 -8.35
N GLU A 84 -0.60 13.75 -8.56
CA GLU A 84 -1.13 14.98 -7.98
C GLU A 84 -1.49 14.80 -6.50
N THR A 85 -1.87 13.58 -6.11
CA THR A 85 -2.38 13.30 -4.77
C THR A 85 -1.57 12.27 -3.99
N LYS A 86 -0.69 11.50 -4.64
CA LYS A 86 0.11 10.44 -4.01
C LYS A 86 1.61 10.73 -4.08
N PRO A 87 2.36 10.53 -2.98
CA PRO A 87 3.81 10.65 -3.00
C PRO A 87 4.46 9.44 -3.67
N THR A 88 5.66 9.62 -4.21
CA THR A 88 6.52 8.51 -4.64
C THR A 88 7.13 7.83 -3.40
N MET A 89 6.94 6.52 -3.27
CA MET A 89 7.45 5.74 -2.14
C MET A 89 8.13 4.44 -2.62
N TRP A 90 9.26 4.12 -1.99
CA TRP A 90 10.03 2.90 -2.21
C TRP A 90 9.97 2.06 -0.93
N THR A 91 9.19 0.97 -0.96
CA THR A 91 8.91 0.13 0.21
C THR A 91 10.01 -0.90 0.48
N GLU A 92 10.63 -1.44 -0.58
CA GLU A 92 11.74 -2.40 -0.44
C GLU A 92 12.93 -2.02 -1.32
N ALA A 93 13.91 -1.36 -0.70
CA ALA A 93 15.22 -1.15 -1.30
C ALA A 93 16.07 -2.39 -1.11
N TRP A 94 16.09 -3.26 -2.12
CA TRP A 94 16.83 -4.52 -2.04
C TRP A 94 18.32 -4.23 -1.88
N THR A 95 18.87 -4.62 -0.72
CA THR A 95 20.28 -4.40 -0.36
C THR A 95 21.17 -5.61 -0.66
N GLY A 96 20.57 -6.70 -1.15
CA GLY A 96 21.20 -7.97 -1.43
C GLY A 96 20.17 -8.99 -1.94
N TRP A 97 20.54 -10.26 -1.93
CA TRP A 97 19.68 -11.40 -2.25
C TRP A 97 19.98 -12.58 -1.32
#